data_AF-A0AAW9SIK2-F1
#
_entry.id   AF-A0AAW9SIK2-F1
#
_cell.length_a   1.000
_cell.length_b   1.000
_cell.length_c   1.000
_cell.angle_alpha   90.00
_cell.angle_beta   90.00
_cell.angle_gamma   90.00
#
_symmetry.space_group_name_H-M   'P 1'
#
loop_
_entity.id
_entity.type
_entity.pdbx_description
1 polymer ?
#
loop_
_entity_poly.entity_id
_entity_poly.type
_entity_poly.pdbx_seq_one_letter_code
_entity_poly.pdbx_strand_id
1 'polypeptide(L)'
;MHGHALGAGARRRAADPADRGALSGGRAAPDARRPAGPRARGDPTATGTLAIGVDLSLHNALSEGLDNPYLQEAYRQNRDRIAVIQQTRPFLMDRITSAMEEHLDIIAAMEARDLRRVEETIDIHLVQTLRWWGM
;
A
#
# COMPACT_ATOMS: atom_id res chain seq x y z
N MET A 1 -0.19 -17.45 -54.65
CA MET A 1 0.37 -16.90 -53.40
C MET A 1 0.31 -15.38 -53.51
N HIS A 2 -0.58 -14.74 -52.77
CA HIS A 2 -0.80 -13.29 -52.83
C HIS A 2 0.30 -12.54 -52.06
N GLY A 3 0.76 -11.42 -52.61
CA GLY A 3 1.77 -10.54 -52.03
C GLY A 3 1.21 -9.24 -51.44
N HIS A 4 2.07 -8.60 -50.63
CA HIS A 4 2.25 -7.16 -50.34
C HIS A 4 1.09 -6.25 -49.86
N ALA A 5 1.28 -5.69 -48.64
CA ALA A 5 1.26 -4.24 -48.27
C ALA A 5 1.21 -4.12 -46.72
N LEU A 6 2.28 -3.73 -46.00
CA LEU A 6 2.68 -2.36 -45.62
C LEU A 6 1.52 -1.44 -45.12
N GLY A 7 1.63 -0.96 -43.89
CA GLY A 7 0.76 0.10 -43.37
C GLY A 7 1.00 0.47 -41.90
N ALA A 8 1.89 1.42 -41.68
CA ALA A 8 2.09 2.08 -40.39
C ALA A 8 0.87 2.93 -39.97
N GLY A 9 0.52 2.91 -38.69
CA GLY A 9 -0.19 4.00 -38.00
C GLY A 9 0.57 4.32 -36.72
N ALA A 10 1.52 5.27 -36.72
CA ALA A 10 1.27 6.70 -36.48
C ALA A 10 0.36 6.92 -35.26
N ARG A 11 0.94 7.01 -34.06
CA ARG A 11 1.26 8.26 -33.34
C ARG A 11 0.05 9.14 -33.00
N ARG A 12 -0.06 9.45 -31.69
CA ARG A 12 -0.77 10.57 -31.03
C ARG A 12 -2.29 10.44 -30.82
N ARG A 13 -2.65 10.19 -29.57
CA ARG A 13 -3.62 11.00 -28.82
C ARG A 13 -2.83 11.59 -27.64
N ALA A 14 -2.29 12.80 -27.78
CA ALA A 14 -2.97 14.07 -27.51
C ALA A 14 -3.45 14.11 -26.05
N ALA A 15 -2.64 14.78 -25.23
CA ALA A 15 -2.91 15.16 -23.86
C ALA A 15 -4.27 15.84 -23.74
N ASP A 16 -5.07 15.39 -22.78
CA ASP A 16 -6.28 16.07 -22.36
C ASP A 16 -5.89 17.36 -21.60
N PRO A 17 -6.35 18.54 -22.02
CA PRO A 17 -6.11 19.80 -21.29
C PRO A 17 -6.86 19.90 -19.95
N ALA A 18 -7.63 18.88 -19.52
CA ALA A 18 -8.27 18.84 -18.20
C ALA A 18 -7.31 18.52 -17.03
N ASP A 19 -6.08 18.06 -17.30
CA ASP A 19 -5.18 17.52 -16.25
C ASP A 19 -4.12 18.52 -15.73
N ARG A 20 -4.28 19.82 -16.03
CA ARG A 20 -3.40 20.91 -15.55
C ARG A 20 -4.06 21.85 -14.54
N GLY A 21 -4.96 21.32 -13.70
CA GLY A 21 -5.72 22.11 -12.73
C GLY A 21 -5.58 21.74 -11.25
N ALA A 22 -4.94 20.62 -10.89
CA ALA A 22 -5.02 20.09 -9.52
C ALA A 22 -3.77 20.31 -8.64
N LEU A 23 -2.84 21.18 -9.04
CA LEU A 23 -1.70 21.57 -8.21
C LEU A 23 -1.91 22.99 -7.67
N SER A 24 -2.81 23.15 -6.70
CA SER A 24 -2.86 24.32 -5.81
C SER A 24 -3.83 24.12 -4.64
N GLY A 25 -3.28 23.99 -3.43
CA GLY A 25 -3.94 24.48 -2.21
C GLY A 25 -4.66 23.45 -1.33
N GLY A 26 -4.11 23.23 -0.13
CA GLY A 26 -4.89 22.71 0.99
C GLY A 26 -4.13 21.79 1.94
N ARG A 27 -3.22 22.33 2.76
CA ARG A 27 -2.83 21.68 4.03
C ARG A 27 -4.08 21.58 4.91
N ALA A 28 -4.62 20.37 5.06
CA ALA A 28 -5.49 20.04 6.18
C ALA A 28 -4.69 19.13 7.11
N ALA A 29 -4.41 19.61 8.32
CA ALA A 29 -3.89 18.77 9.40
C ALA A 29 -4.94 17.69 9.74
N PRO A 30 -4.55 16.45 10.06
CA PRO A 30 -5.51 15.48 10.55
C PRO A 30 -5.93 15.84 11.97
N ASP A 31 -7.19 16.22 12.10
CA ASP A 31 -7.86 16.47 13.37
C ASP A 31 -7.93 15.15 14.16
N ALA A 32 -7.22 15.08 15.29
CA ALA A 32 -7.14 13.90 16.14
C ALA A 32 -8.47 13.66 16.87
N ARG A 33 -9.46 13.09 16.18
CA ARG A 33 -10.72 12.67 16.78
C ARG A 33 -10.55 11.34 17.50
N ARG A 34 -10.39 11.39 18.83
CA ARG A 34 -10.46 10.23 19.73
C ARG A 34 -11.81 9.52 19.58
N PRO A 35 -11.89 8.20 19.30
CA PRO A 35 -13.18 7.53 19.23
C PRO A 35 -13.71 7.19 20.62
N ALA A 36 -14.97 7.54 20.84
CA ALA A 36 -15.77 7.30 22.02
C ALA A 36 -16.30 5.85 22.09
N GLY A 37 -16.34 5.30 23.31
CA GLY A 37 -17.28 4.25 23.76
C GLY A 37 -17.22 2.87 23.10
N PRO A 38 -17.74 1.81 23.75
CA PRO A 38 -17.59 0.45 23.26
C PRO A 38 -18.39 0.27 21.97
N ARG A 39 -17.67 0.22 20.85
CA ARG A 39 -18.23 0.01 19.51
C ARG A 39 -18.99 -1.32 19.48
N ALA A 40 -20.17 -1.30 18.89
CA ALA A 40 -20.81 -2.52 18.39
C ALA A 40 -19.76 -3.31 17.61
N ARG A 41 -19.47 -4.54 18.05
CA ARG A 41 -18.52 -5.43 17.37
C ARG A 41 -19.09 -5.72 15.97
N GLY A 42 -18.58 -5.00 14.97
CA GLY A 42 -18.83 -5.33 13.57
C GLY A 42 -18.32 -6.72 13.24
N ASP A 43 -18.75 -7.28 12.10
CA ASP A 43 -18.27 -8.59 11.65
C ASP A 43 -16.74 -8.61 11.58
N PRO A 44 -16.06 -9.45 12.39
CA PRO A 44 -14.60 -9.56 12.38
C PRO A 44 -14.07 -9.99 11.01
N THR A 45 -14.85 -10.74 10.23
CA THR A 45 -14.45 -11.23 8.91
C THR A 45 -14.43 -10.10 7.89
N ALA A 46 -15.51 -9.30 7.84
CA ALA A 46 -15.57 -8.10 7.03
C ALA A 46 -14.45 -7.10 7.39
N THR A 47 -14.18 -6.94 8.69
CA THR A 47 -13.10 -6.07 9.19
C THR A 47 -11.72 -6.59 8.74
N GLY A 48 -11.48 -7.90 8.84
CA GLY A 48 -10.24 -8.52 8.37
C GLY A 48 -10.02 -8.37 6.87
N THR A 49 -11.07 -8.56 6.07
CA THR A 49 -11.00 -8.42 4.61
C THR A 49 -10.66 -6.98 4.21
N LEU A 50 -11.31 -6.00 4.85
CA LEU A 50 -11.00 -4.59 4.63
C LEU A 50 -9.55 -4.27 5.02
N ALA A 51 -9.09 -4.74 6.17
CA ALA A 51 -7.73 -4.51 6.64
C ALA A 51 -6.67 -5.07 5.68
N ILE A 52 -6.86 -6.30 5.17
CA ILE A 52 -5.98 -6.89 4.15
C ILE A 52 -5.99 -6.03 2.86
N GLY A 53 -7.16 -5.56 2.43
CA GLY A 53 -7.26 -4.69 1.26
C GLY A 53 -6.48 -3.38 1.43
N VAL A 54 -6.61 -2.74 2.60
CA VAL A 54 -5.87 -1.52 2.95
C VAL A 54 -4.36 -1.79 3.00
N ASP A 55 -3.94 -2.84 3.70
CA ASP A 55 -2.54 -3.26 3.81
C ASP A 55 -1.87 -3.46 2.44
N LEU A 56 -2.51 -4.25 1.56
CA LEU A 56 -2.00 -4.49 0.21
C LEU A 56 -1.98 -3.21 -0.65
N SER A 57 -2.95 -2.31 -0.47
CA SER A 57 -2.98 -1.04 -1.19
C SER A 57 -1.84 -0.11 -0.78
N LEU A 58 -1.50 -0.07 0.52
CA LEU A 58 -0.38 0.69 1.05
C LEU A 58 0.94 0.16 0.49
N HIS A 59 1.16 -1.15 0.53
CA HIS A 59 2.38 -1.76 0.01
C HIS A 59 2.56 -1.53 -1.50
N ASN A 60 1.47 -1.54 -2.28
CA ASN A 60 1.52 -1.19 -3.70
C ASN A 60 2.01 0.26 -3.89
N ALA A 61 1.40 1.22 -3.17
CA ALA A 61 1.78 2.63 -3.27
C ALA A 61 3.25 2.87 -2.87
N LEU A 62 3.72 2.21 -1.81
CA LEU A 62 5.12 2.29 -1.38
C LEU A 62 6.06 1.70 -2.43
N SER A 63 5.73 0.53 -2.99
CA SER A 63 6.54 -0.10 -4.04
C SER A 63 6.64 0.77 -5.29
N GLU A 64 5.52 1.32 -5.76
CA GLU A 64 5.48 2.22 -6.93
C GLU A 64 6.33 3.48 -6.71
N GLY A 65 6.40 3.98 -5.49
CA GLY A 65 7.19 5.16 -5.11
C GLY A 65 8.70 4.97 -5.01
N LEU A 66 9.24 3.73 -5.06
CA LEU A 66 10.67 3.45 -4.83
C LEU A 66 11.62 3.93 -5.94
N ASP A 67 11.10 4.36 -7.10
CA ASP A 67 11.88 4.73 -8.30
C ASP A 67 13.04 3.74 -8.61
N ASN A 68 12.80 2.45 -8.35
CA ASN A 68 13.76 1.38 -8.56
C ASN A 68 13.05 0.18 -9.22
N PRO A 69 13.31 -0.08 -10.52
CA PRO A 69 12.59 -1.12 -11.26
C PRO A 69 12.87 -2.53 -10.74
N TYR A 70 14.03 -2.78 -10.13
CA TYR A 70 14.36 -4.09 -9.56
C TYR A 70 13.56 -4.36 -8.28
N LEU A 71 13.43 -3.35 -7.41
CA LEU A 71 12.65 -3.48 -6.18
C LEU A 71 11.14 -3.60 -6.49
N GLN A 72 10.64 -2.83 -7.46
CA GLN A 72 9.27 -2.94 -7.94
C GLN A 72 8.96 -4.33 -8.49
N GLU A 73 9.85 -4.88 -9.31
CA GLU A 73 9.69 -6.23 -9.86
C GLU A 73 9.74 -7.30 -8.77
N ALA A 74 10.67 -7.18 -7.81
CA ALA A 74 10.76 -8.10 -6.68
C ALA A 74 9.47 -8.11 -5.84
N TYR A 75 8.88 -6.94 -5.59
CA TYR A 75 7.59 -6.85 -4.92
C TYR A 75 6.47 -7.46 -5.78
N ARG A 76 6.38 -7.10 -7.06
CA ARG A 76 5.35 -7.61 -7.99
C ARG A 76 5.33 -9.13 -8.07
N GLN A 77 6.51 -9.77 -8.12
CA GLN A 77 6.63 -11.24 -8.17
C GLN A 77 6.13 -11.93 -6.89
N ASN A 78 6.11 -11.22 -5.76
CA ASN A 78 5.69 -11.76 -4.46
C ASN A 78 4.30 -11.30 -4.03
N ARG A 79 3.76 -10.22 -4.62
CA ARG A 79 2.49 -9.60 -4.21
C ARG A 79 1.32 -10.59 -4.16
N ASP A 80 1.12 -11.38 -5.20
CA ASP A 80 0.00 -12.33 -5.26
C ASP A 80 0.17 -13.47 -4.26
N ARG A 81 1.42 -13.89 -4.00
CA ARG A 81 1.73 -14.91 -2.99
C ARG A 81 1.39 -14.39 -1.59
N ILE A 82 1.77 -13.14 -1.29
CA ILE A 82 1.46 -12.48 -0.02
C ILE A 82 -0.06 -12.39 0.18
N ALA A 83 -0.80 -11.94 -0.84
CA ALA A 83 -2.26 -11.84 -0.77
C ALA A 83 -2.92 -13.20 -0.47
N VAL A 84 -2.48 -14.28 -1.14
CA VAL A 84 -2.98 -15.64 -0.87
C VAL A 84 -2.64 -16.08 0.55
N ILE A 85 -1.42 -15.85 1.03
CA ILE A 85 -1.01 -16.21 2.40
C ILE A 85 -1.87 -15.48 3.43
N GLN A 86 -2.09 -14.18 3.28
CA GLN A 86 -2.92 -13.38 4.18
C GLN A 86 -4.40 -13.80 4.16
N GLN A 87 -4.92 -14.21 3.00
CA GLN A 87 -6.31 -14.69 2.88
C GLN A 87 -6.52 -16.08 3.50
N THR A 88 -5.49 -16.95 3.48
CA THR A 88 -5.58 -18.33 4.00
C THR A 88 -5.42 -18.43 5.51
N ARG A 89 -4.80 -17.44 6.14
CA ARG A 89 -4.70 -17.32 7.60
C ARG A 89 -5.19 -15.93 8.04
N PRO A 90 -6.50 -15.79 8.33
CA PRO A 90 -7.07 -14.53 8.73
C PRO A 90 -6.35 -13.95 9.95
N PHE A 91 -6.03 -12.66 9.92
CA PHE A 91 -5.42 -11.99 11.06
C PHE A 91 -6.35 -12.03 12.27
N LEU A 92 -5.78 -12.27 13.46
CA LEU A 92 -6.48 -11.94 14.70
C LEU A 92 -6.62 -10.43 14.78
N MET A 93 -7.71 -9.94 15.38
CA MET A 93 -7.97 -8.50 15.51
C MET A 93 -6.78 -7.74 16.12
N ASP A 94 -6.12 -8.34 17.13
CA ASP A 94 -4.94 -7.75 17.77
C ASP A 94 -3.78 -7.55 16.79
N ARG A 95 -3.56 -8.50 15.87
CA ARG A 95 -2.52 -8.34 14.83
C ARG A 95 -2.90 -7.27 13.83
N ILE A 96 -4.18 -7.19 13.44
CA ILE A 96 -4.63 -6.11 12.56
C ILE A 96 -4.33 -4.77 13.19
N THR A 97 -4.71 -4.57 14.45
CA THR A 97 -4.46 -3.32 15.15
C THR A 97 -2.97 -3.01 15.23
N SER A 98 -2.14 -3.96 15.67
CA SER A 98 -0.70 -3.72 15.78
C SER A 98 -0.04 -3.45 14.42
N ALA A 99 -0.46 -4.14 13.35
CA ALA A 99 0.07 -3.93 11.99
C ALA A 99 -0.23 -2.51 11.49
N MET A 100 -1.46 -2.04 11.71
CA MET A 100 -1.85 -0.70 11.28
C MET A 100 -1.10 0.38 12.07
N GLU A 101 -0.84 0.16 13.36
CA GLU A 101 0.00 1.06 14.16
C GLU A 101 1.45 1.10 13.65
N GLU A 102 2.04 -0.07 13.35
CA GLU A 102 3.37 -0.18 12.75
C GLU A 102 3.45 0.57 11.40
N HIS A 103 2.42 0.48 10.55
CA HIS A 103 2.37 1.23 9.28
C HIS A 103 2.26 2.73 9.48
N LEU A 104 1.49 3.20 10.46
CA LEU A 104 1.38 4.62 10.77
C LEU A 104 2.72 5.20 11.26
N ASP A 105 3.50 4.42 12.02
CA ASP A 105 4.84 4.82 12.45
C ASP A 105 5.80 4.97 11.24
N ILE A 106 5.73 4.06 10.27
CA ILE A 106 6.50 4.15 9.01
C ILE A 106 6.11 5.42 8.24
N ILE A 107 4.80 5.66 8.06
CA ILE A 107 4.29 6.83 7.34
C ILE A 107 4.73 8.13 8.05
N ALA A 108 4.64 8.19 9.38
CA ALA A 108 5.08 9.35 10.15
C ALA A 108 6.58 9.62 9.98
N ALA A 109 7.41 8.57 9.96
CA ALA A 109 8.84 8.70 9.70
C ALA A 109 9.14 9.19 8.27
N MET A 110 8.37 8.72 7.28
CA MET A 110 8.47 9.18 5.89
C MET A 110 8.07 10.66 5.74
N GLU A 111 6.98 11.07 6.38
CA GLU A 111 6.50 12.46 6.38
C GLU A 111 7.52 13.41 7.03
N ALA A 112 8.19 12.96 8.10
CA ALA A 112 9.28 13.68 8.74
C ALA A 112 10.58 13.70 7.90
N ARG A 113 10.65 12.88 6.84
CA ARG A 113 11.85 12.66 6.00
C ARG A 113 13.06 12.18 6.80
N ASP A 114 12.82 11.39 7.85
CA ASP A 114 13.87 10.78 8.66
C ASP A 114 14.16 9.36 8.15
N LEU A 115 15.13 9.25 7.24
CA LEU A 115 15.47 7.98 6.60
C LEU A 115 15.87 6.90 7.62
N ARG A 116 16.60 7.26 8.68
CA ARG A 116 17.01 6.30 9.72
C ARG A 116 15.78 5.77 10.44
N ARG A 117 14.87 6.67 10.82
CA ARG A 117 13.63 6.26 11.50
C ARG A 117 12.75 5.39 10.59
N VAL A 118 12.69 5.70 9.29
CA VAL A 118 11.99 4.86 8.30
C VAL A 118 12.56 3.44 8.31
N GLU A 119 13.89 3.30 8.17
CA GLU A 119 14.56 1.99 8.21
C GLU A 119 14.24 1.22 9.50
N GLU A 120 14.38 1.87 10.66
CA GLU A 120 14.07 1.26 11.95
C GLU A 120 12.61 0.79 12.06
N THR A 121 11.66 1.61 11.61
CA THR A 121 10.23 1.26 11.67
C THR A 121 9.86 0.14 10.70
N ILE A 122 10.48 0.08 9.52
CA ILE A 122 10.34 -1.03 8.58
C ILE A 122 10.90 -2.32 9.19
N ASP A 123 12.07 -2.27 9.81
CA ASP A 123 12.68 -3.43 10.46
C ASP A 123 11.80 -3.97 11.59
N ILE A 124 11.24 -3.09 12.40
CA ILE A 124 10.28 -3.46 13.45
C ILE A 124 9.06 -4.16 12.82
N HIS A 125 8.44 -3.56 11.81
CA HIS A 125 7.28 -4.14 11.13
C HIS A 125 7.58 -5.53 10.53
N LEU A 126 8.76 -5.69 9.90
CA LEU A 126 9.22 -6.95 9.34
C LEU A 126 9.36 -8.01 10.44
N VAL A 127 10.04 -7.69 11.54
CA VAL A 127 10.24 -8.62 12.67
C VAL A 127 8.89 -9.03 13.29
N GLN A 128 7.97 -8.10 13.50
CA GLN A 128 6.64 -8.43 14.04
C GLN A 128 5.84 -9.30 13.06
N THR A 129 5.95 -9.03 11.77
CA THR A 129 5.31 -9.84 10.73
C THR A 129 5.86 -11.25 10.70
N LEU A 130 7.19 -11.44 10.70
CA LEU A 130 7.81 -12.76 10.71
C LEU A 130 7.42 -13.57 11.96
N ARG A 131 7.47 -12.93 13.14
CA ARG A 131 7.03 -13.52 14.41
C ARG A 131 5.58 -13.98 14.35
N TRP A 132 4.70 -13.18 13.77
CA TRP A 132 3.30 -13.53 13.57
C TRP A 132 3.12 -14.79 12.72
N TRP A 133 3.97 -14.97 11.70
CA TRP A 133 3.98 -16.16 10.85
C TRP A 133 4.71 -17.36 11.47
N GLY A 134 5.29 -17.20 12.66
CA GLY A 134 6.02 -18.26 13.37
C GLY A 134 7.42 -18.53 12.83
N MET A 135 8.05 -17.53 12.21
CA MET A 135 9.46 -17.53 11.78
C MET A 135 10.31 -16.76 12.79
#